data_AF-A0A0U2WL60-F1
#
_entry.id   AF-A0A0U2WL60-F1
#
_cell.length_a   1.000
_cell.length_b   1.000
_cell.length_c   1.000
_cell.angle_alpha   90.00
_cell.angle_beta   90.00
_cell.angle_gamma   90.00
#
_symmetry.space_group_name_H-M   'P 1'
#
loop_
_entity.id
_entity.type
_entity.pdbx_description
1 polymer ?
#
loop_
_entity_poly.entity_id
_entity_poly.type
_entity_poly.pdbx_seq_one_letter_code
_entity_poly.pdbx_strand_id
1 'polypeptide(L)'
;MKEDEIRKKRIENEEKQEENSQINRLLDRKIEECGQLYASERIHNERVISYFQKQEEFSFFEDIVEDARIEERRFFDEMNEGQEIITKEKRQLEDYSEVLYEKELQVIREEEDANGQNGDW
;
A
#
# COMPACT_ATOMS: atom_id res chain seq x y z
N MET A 1 15.62 -10.13 26.34
CA MET A 1 16.18 -9.58 25.06
C MET A 1 17.07 -8.44 25.48
N LYS A 2 18.29 -8.31 24.94
CA LYS A 2 19.18 -7.22 25.36
C LYS A 2 18.73 -5.89 24.74
N GLU A 3 18.92 -4.76 25.42
CA GLU A 3 18.54 -3.42 24.94
C GLU A 3 19.03 -3.16 23.49
N ASP A 4 20.27 -3.52 23.20
CA ASP A 4 20.86 -3.40 21.85
C ASP A 4 20.09 -4.18 20.77
N GLU A 5 19.53 -5.35 21.11
CA GLU A 5 18.74 -6.15 20.17
C GLU A 5 17.38 -5.51 19.88
N ILE A 6 16.78 -4.86 20.89
CA ILE A 6 15.51 -4.14 20.74
C ILE A 6 15.73 -2.89 19.88
N ARG A 7 16.80 -2.14 20.17
CA ARG A 7 17.19 -0.96 19.39
C ARG A 7 17.43 -1.29 17.92
N LYS A 8 18.15 -2.38 17.64
CA LYS A 8 18.38 -2.84 16.26
C LYS A 8 17.06 -3.16 15.55
N LYS A 9 16.16 -3.89 16.21
CA LYS A 9 14.84 -4.23 15.65
C LYS A 9 13.96 -3.01 15.41
N ARG A 10 14.09 -1.97 16.23
CA ARG A 10 13.36 -0.71 16.03
C ARG A 10 13.82 0.01 14.77
N ILE A 11 15.13 0.13 14.58
CA ILE A 11 15.71 0.72 13.35
C ILE A 11 15.25 -0.05 12.11
N GLU A 12 15.35 -1.38 12.13
CA GLU A 12 14.87 -2.22 11.02
C GLU A 12 13.37 -2.07 10.76
N ASN A 13 12.56 -1.85 11.79
CA ASN A 13 11.12 -1.61 11.65
C ASN A 13 10.82 -0.22 11.06
N GLU A 14 11.54 0.81 11.52
CA GLU A 14 11.45 2.19 11.01
C GLU A 14 11.83 2.25 9.52
N GLU A 15 12.91 1.57 9.12
CA GLU A 15 13.32 1.44 7.72
C GLU A 15 12.21 0.82 6.86
N LYS A 16 11.59 -0.27 7.32
CA LYS A 16 10.47 -0.92 6.62
C LYS A 16 9.22 -0.05 6.53
N GLN A 17 8.92 0.74 7.57
CA GLN A 17 7.78 1.67 7.54
C GLN A 17 8.00 2.78 6.51
N GLU A 18 9.24 3.27 6.39
CA GLU A 18 9.60 4.26 5.37
C GLU A 18 9.53 3.66 3.97
N GLU A 19 10.05 2.45 3.76
CA GLU A 19 9.92 1.72 2.49
C GLU A 19 8.45 1.51 2.10
N ASN A 20 7.62 1.00 3.01
CA ASN A 20 6.18 0.81 2.78
C ASN A 20 5.49 2.14 2.43
N SER A 21 5.85 3.23 3.12
CA SER A 21 5.33 4.58 2.81
C SER A 21 5.73 5.08 1.43
N GLN A 22 6.97 4.81 0.99
CA GLN A 22 7.44 5.17 -0.34
C GLN A 22 6.73 4.37 -1.42
N ILE A 23 6.56 3.06 -1.23
CA ILE A 23 5.82 2.19 -2.14
C ILE A 23 4.36 2.66 -2.25
N ASN A 24 3.70 2.98 -1.13
CA ASN A 24 2.32 3.46 -1.15
C ASN A 24 2.17 4.75 -1.99
N ARG A 25 3.07 5.73 -1.81
CA ARG A 25 3.07 6.96 -2.61
C ARG A 25 3.35 6.72 -4.09
N LEU A 26 4.16 5.72 -4.43
CA LEU A 26 4.40 5.33 -5.81
C LEU A 26 3.15 4.69 -6.42
N LEU A 27 2.48 3.82 -5.67
CA LEU A 27 1.26 3.15 -6.08
C LEU A 27 0.14 4.16 -6.35
N ASP A 28 -0.12 5.08 -5.41
CA ASP A 28 -1.14 6.12 -5.55
C ASP A 28 -0.94 6.97 -6.81
N ARG A 29 0.30 7.38 -7.08
CA ARG A 29 0.63 8.13 -8.30
C ARG A 29 0.38 7.32 -9.56
N LYS A 30 0.69 6.02 -9.56
CA LYS A 30 0.47 5.15 -10.72
C LYS A 30 -1.00 4.89 -10.98
N ILE A 31 -1.81 4.72 -9.93
CA ILE A 31 -3.26 4.62 -10.04
C ILE A 31 -3.83 5.91 -10.67
N GLU A 32 -3.39 7.07 -10.21
CA GLU A 32 -3.83 8.35 -10.74
C GLU A 32 -3.43 8.55 -12.22
N GLU A 33 -2.15 8.33 -12.54
CA GLU A 33 -1.62 8.44 -13.91
C GLU A 33 -2.38 7.51 -14.88
N CYS A 34 -2.54 6.24 -14.50
CA CYS A 34 -3.25 5.26 -15.33
C CYS A 34 -4.75 5.58 -15.43
N GLY A 35 -5.39 6.08 -14.36
CA GLY A 35 -6.78 6.50 -14.41
C GLY A 35 -7.04 7.67 -15.35
N GLN A 36 -6.10 8.60 -15.47
CA GLN A 36 -6.20 9.67 -16.47
C GLN A 36 -6.07 9.12 -17.90
N LEU A 37 -5.19 8.15 -18.13
CA LEU A 37 -5.03 7.51 -19.44
C LEU A 37 -6.30 6.75 -19.84
N TYR A 38 -6.84 5.90 -18.96
CA TYR A 38 -8.07 5.17 -19.22
C TYR A 38 -9.28 6.09 -19.40
N ALA A 39 -9.37 7.20 -18.67
CA ALA A 39 -10.43 8.19 -18.88
C ALA A 39 -10.34 8.82 -20.29
N SER A 40 -9.13 9.13 -20.75
CA SER A 40 -8.90 9.63 -22.11
C SER A 40 -9.28 8.60 -23.17
N GLU A 41 -8.88 7.34 -22.95
CA GLU A 41 -9.16 6.22 -23.83
C GLU A 41 -10.67 5.93 -23.92
N ARG A 42 -11.39 5.96 -22.79
CA ARG A 42 -12.86 5.81 -22.78
C ARG A 42 -13.56 6.85 -23.66
N ILE A 43 -13.15 8.12 -23.58
CA ILE A 43 -13.70 9.19 -24.43
C ILE A 43 -13.37 8.92 -25.91
N HIS A 44 -12.16 8.45 -26.22
CA HIS A 44 -11.79 8.09 -27.57
C HIS A 44 -12.63 6.92 -28.11
N ASN A 45 -12.75 5.86 -27.32
CA ASN A 45 -13.52 4.66 -27.64
C ASN A 45 -14.99 4.98 -27.89
N GLU A 46 -15.62 5.81 -27.06
CA GLU A 46 -17.00 6.28 -27.28
C GLU A 46 -17.17 7.02 -28.62
N ARG A 47 -16.17 7.81 -29.03
CA ARG A 47 -16.19 8.50 -30.33
C ARG A 47 -16.05 7.53 -31.50
N VAL A 48 -15.19 6.52 -31.38
CA VAL A 48 -15.03 5.47 -32.40
C VAL A 48 -16.34 4.70 -32.58
N ILE A 49 -16.93 4.24 -31.47
CA ILE A 49 -18.23 3.53 -31.47
C ILE A 49 -19.32 4.40 -32.11
N SER A 50 -19.39 5.68 -31.74
CA SER A 50 -20.37 6.61 -32.30
C SER A 50 -20.18 6.84 -33.81
N TYR A 51 -18.93 6.89 -34.29
CA TYR A 51 -18.62 7.09 -35.71
C TYR A 51 -19.06 5.90 -36.56
N PHE A 52 -18.77 4.68 -36.11
CA PHE A 52 -19.13 3.44 -36.82
C PHE A 52 -20.57 3.00 -36.57
N GLN A 53 -21.38 3.78 -35.85
CA GLN A 53 -22.75 3.41 -35.55
C GLN A 53 -23.55 3.11 -36.83
N LYS A 54 -24.13 1.91 -36.91
CA LYS A 54 -24.87 1.37 -38.08
C LYS A 54 -24.01 1.03 -39.32
N GLN A 55 -22.69 1.04 -39.19
CA GLN A 55 -21.77 0.51 -40.19
C GLN A 55 -21.48 -0.97 -39.90
N GLU A 56 -21.00 -1.72 -40.90
CA GLU A 56 -20.71 -3.15 -40.76
C GLU A 56 -19.62 -3.41 -39.71
N GLU A 57 -18.64 -2.51 -39.67
CA GLU A 57 -17.48 -2.53 -38.77
C GLU A 57 -17.83 -2.18 -37.32
N PHE A 58 -19.07 -1.77 -37.02
CA PHE A 58 -19.49 -1.39 -35.67
C PHE A 58 -19.16 -2.47 -34.63
N SER A 59 -19.55 -3.70 -34.93
CA SER A 59 -19.37 -4.86 -34.04
C SER A 59 -17.88 -5.13 -33.74
N PHE A 60 -17.01 -4.98 -34.74
CA PHE A 60 -15.57 -5.15 -34.59
C PHE A 60 -14.99 -4.13 -33.60
N PHE A 61 -15.38 -2.86 -33.69
CA PHE A 61 -14.92 -1.85 -32.74
C PHE A 61 -15.57 -1.99 -31.36
N GLU A 62 -16.81 -2.44 -31.29
CA GLU A 62 -17.49 -2.74 -30.02
C GLU A 62 -16.73 -3.78 -29.21
N ASP A 63 -16.30 -4.87 -29.84
CA ASP A 63 -15.52 -5.93 -29.20
C ASP A 63 -14.17 -5.38 -28.65
N ILE A 64 -13.44 -4.60 -29.46
CA ILE A 64 -12.16 -4.00 -29.05
C ILE A 64 -12.34 -3.05 -27.85
N VAL A 65 -13.41 -2.25 -27.86
CA VAL A 65 -13.69 -1.31 -26.77
C VAL A 65 -14.09 -2.04 -25.49
N GLU A 66 -14.81 -3.16 -25.59
CA GLU A 66 -15.14 -3.96 -24.41
C GLU A 66 -13.92 -4.67 -23.84
N ASP A 67 -13.01 -5.19 -24.68
CA ASP A 67 -11.73 -5.73 -24.24
C ASP A 67 -10.91 -4.67 -23.47
N ALA A 68 -10.83 -3.44 -23.99
CA ALA A 68 -10.15 -2.34 -23.29
C ALA A 68 -10.78 -2.04 -21.91
N ARG A 69 -12.12 -2.11 -21.79
CA ARG A 69 -12.81 -1.93 -20.49
C ARG A 69 -12.56 -3.07 -19.52
N ILE A 70 -12.45 -4.31 -20.02
CA ILE A 70 -12.10 -5.47 -19.19
C ILE A 70 -10.70 -5.28 -18.63
N GLU A 71 -9.74 -4.87 -19.45
CA GLU A 71 -8.37 -4.62 -19.02
C GLU A 71 -8.27 -3.42 -18.06
N GLU A 72 -9.02 -2.33 -18.29
CA GLU A 72 -9.14 -1.23 -17.31
C GLU A 72 -9.60 -1.74 -15.94
N ARG A 73 -10.66 -2.54 -15.90
CA ARG A 73 -11.18 -3.10 -14.65
C ARG A 73 -10.16 -3.99 -13.95
N ARG A 74 -9.54 -4.92 -14.69
CA ARG A 74 -8.49 -5.81 -14.16
C ARG A 74 -7.34 -5.04 -13.53
N PHE A 75 -6.86 -4.00 -14.22
CA PHE A 75 -5.80 -3.15 -13.69
C PHE A 75 -6.19 -2.54 -12.35
N PHE A 76 -7.38 -1.93 -12.23
CA PHE A 76 -7.79 -1.31 -10.97
C PHE A 76 -8.05 -2.32 -9.86
N ASP A 77 -8.58 -3.50 -10.18
CA ASP A 77 -8.75 -4.58 -9.22
C ASP A 77 -7.40 -5.01 -8.63
N GLU A 78 -6.39 -5.26 -9.48
CA GLU A 78 -5.03 -5.62 -9.04
C GLU A 78 -4.36 -4.50 -8.21
N MET A 79 -4.55 -3.24 -8.60
CA MET A 79 -3.97 -2.10 -7.88
C MET A 79 -4.64 -1.91 -6.51
N ASN A 80 -5.95 -2.14 -6.40
CA ASN A 80 -6.66 -2.11 -5.12
C ASN A 80 -6.19 -3.23 -4.19
N GLU A 81 -6.01 -4.45 -4.72
CA GLU A 81 -5.41 -5.55 -3.95
C GLU A 81 -4.00 -5.20 -3.45
N GLY A 82 -3.19 -4.56 -4.31
CA GLY A 82 -1.87 -4.03 -3.93
C GLY A 82 -1.93 -3.01 -2.78
N GLN A 83 -2.88 -2.06 -2.85
CA GLN A 83 -3.11 -1.07 -1.79
C GLN A 83 -3.53 -1.73 -0.46
N GLU A 84 -4.38 -2.75 -0.52
CA GLU A 84 -4.81 -3.50 0.67
C GLU A 84 -3.64 -4.22 1.34
N ILE A 85 -2.77 -4.85 0.55
CA ILE A 85 -1.57 -5.53 1.04
C ILE A 85 -0.63 -4.55 1.75
N ILE A 86 -0.32 -3.42 1.10
CA ILE A 86 0.54 -2.37 1.67
C ILE A 86 -0.05 -1.82 2.96
N THR A 87 -1.36 -1.54 2.97
CA THR A 87 -2.07 -1.01 4.15
C THR A 87 -2.03 -2.01 5.31
N LYS A 88 -2.17 -3.31 5.01
CA LYS A 88 -2.08 -4.36 6.03
C LYS A 88 -0.67 -4.47 6.58
N GLU A 89 0.35 -4.44 5.73
CA GLU A 89 1.75 -4.47 6.16
C GLU A 89 2.08 -3.24 7.03
N LYS A 90 1.62 -2.05 6.64
CA LYS A 90 1.76 -0.84 7.45
C LYS A 90 1.24 -1.03 8.87
N ARG A 91 0.02 -1.55 9.02
CA ARG A 91 -0.58 -1.83 10.34
C ARG A 91 0.26 -2.82 11.14
N GLN A 92 0.76 -3.88 10.50
CA GLN A 92 1.62 -4.86 11.18
C GLN A 92 2.93 -4.25 11.67
N LEU A 93 3.53 -3.33 10.90
CA LEU A 93 4.74 -2.62 11.30
C LEU A 93 4.47 -1.62 12.44
N GLU A 94 3.31 -0.96 12.44
CA GLU A 94 2.84 -0.09 13.53
C GLU A 94 2.61 -0.90 14.81
N ASP A 95 1.86 -2.00 14.75
CA ASP A 95 1.63 -2.91 15.87
C ASP A 95 2.96 -3.46 16.43
N TYR A 96 3.91 -3.80 15.56
CA TYR A 96 5.22 -4.28 15.99
C TYR A 96 6.06 -3.18 16.65
N SER A 97 5.88 -1.92 16.25
CA SER A 97 6.50 -0.76 16.90
C SER A 97 6.04 -0.64 18.35
N GLU A 98 4.74 -0.78 18.60
CA GLU A 98 4.16 -0.77 19.95
C GLU A 98 4.75 -1.90 20.81
N VAL A 99 4.84 -3.11 20.26
CA VAL A 99 5.45 -4.26 20.95
C VAL A 99 6.92 -4.01 21.28
N LEU A 100 7.69 -3.38 20.39
CA LEU A 100 9.08 -3.05 20.66
C LEU A 100 9.19 -1.99 21.76
N TYR A 101 8.34 -0.98 21.73
CA TYR A 101 8.29 0.07 22.75
C TYR A 101 7.97 -0.49 24.15
N GLU A 102 6.98 -1.38 24.26
CA GLU A 102 6.66 -2.05 25.53
C GLU A 102 7.84 -2.86 26.07
N LYS A 103 8.59 -3.53 25.18
CA LYS A 103 9.80 -4.27 25.56
C LYS A 103 10.93 -3.35 26.03
N GLU A 104 11.12 -2.19 25.40
CA GLU A 104 12.09 -1.18 25.88
C GLU A 104 11.72 -0.73 27.31
N LEU A 105 10.45 -0.42 27.56
CA LEU A 105 9.97 -0.05 28.90
C LEU A 105 10.18 -1.17 29.92
N GLN A 106 9.97 -2.43 29.54
CA GLN A 106 10.17 -3.56 30.43
C GLN A 106 11.65 -3.73 30.82
N VAL A 107 12.57 -3.57 29.87
CA VAL A 107 14.02 -3.62 30.17
C VAL A 107 14.40 -2.53 31.17
N ILE A 108 13.91 -1.30 30.99
CA ILE A 108 14.16 -0.19 31.93
C ILE A 108 13.66 -0.53 33.34
N ARG A 109 12.45 -1.07 33.47
CA ARG A 109 11.88 -1.46 34.77
C ARG A 109 12.68 -2.58 35.44
N GLU A 110 13.12 -3.58 34.68
CA GLU A 110 13.95 -4.68 35.18
C GLU A 110 15.33 -4.19 35.64
N GLU A 111 15.92 -3.20 34.97
CA GLU A 111 17.17 -2.54 35.39
C GLU A 111 16.99 -1.70 36.66
N GLU A 112 15.87 -0.97 36.79
CA GLU A 112 15.53 -0.20 37.99
C GLU A 112 15.30 -1.12 39.23
N ASP A 113 14.58 -2.22 39.06
CA ASP A 113 14.35 -3.22 40.10
C ASP A 113 15.63 -3.98 40.48
N ALA A 114 16.50 -4.30 39.51
CA ALA A 114 17.79 -4.95 39.75
C ALA A 114 18.81 -4.04 40.48
N ASN A 115 18.72 -2.73 40.28
CA ASN A 115 19.57 -1.74 40.95
C ASN A 115 19.09 -1.36 42.37
N GLY A 116 18.03 -1.99 42.87
CA GLY A 116 17.65 -1.94 44.29
C GLY A 116 17.25 -0.55 44.80
N GLN A 117 16.67 0.31 43.97
CA GLN A 117 16.14 1.60 44.42
C GLN A 117 14.71 1.54 44.98
N ASN A 118 14.07 0.37 44.98
CA ASN A 118 12.78 0.16 45.65
C ASN A 118 12.96 -0.31 47.11
N GLY A 119 13.64 0.51 47.91
CA GLY A 119 13.92 0.22 49.31
C GLY A 119 14.35 1.44 50.12
N ASP A 120 13.59 2.54 50.09
CA ASP A 120 13.41 3.45 51.22
C ASP A 120 12.29 4.46 50.91
N TRP A 121 11.07 4.13 51.35
CA TRP A 121 10.01 5.06 51.72
C TRP A 121 9.47 4.63 53.07
#